data_AF-A0A2Z6E0Q8-F1
#
_entry.id   AF-A0A2Z6E0Q8-F1
#
_cell.length_a   1.000
_cell.length_b   1.000
_cell.length_c   1.000
_cell.angle_alpha   90.00
_cell.angle_beta   90.00
_cell.angle_gamma   90.00
#
_symmetry.space_group_name_H-M   'P 1'
#
loop_
_entity.id
_entity.type
_entity.pdbx_description
1 polymer ?
#
loop_
_entity_poly.entity_id
_entity_poly.type
_entity_poly.pdbx_seq_one_letter_code
_entity_poly.pdbx_strand_id
1 'polypeptide(L)'
;MTVSPHFLSETTPPAAATTEALGTLYGISLGPGNPDWITRGAWRILTGTARWAYPVRKQGGESVALTIANRAGLTTPADAIELHFPMSHDPLVLTRAWARAAEAILPTLLAGRDVAVLVEGDASTYATFQYLAAAVRERAPRIRVDTLPGVNSFTAAAAAAAIPLAAQEERIAVLPANYGLSLIETVLPHFETLILLKVKPLWPTLVAWLSERSLLAHALLAERIGMPDERILRGEALHDLADATLSYLALLILRNPNATPVGERIRGCRKKTAASPRTSVTVPASEAKPHESHAAVASPRNPGPQ
;
A
#
# COMPACT_ATOMS: atom_id res chain seq x y z
N MET A 1 45.75 -43.99 58.31
CA MET A 1 45.29 -43.61 56.96
C MET A 1 43.88 -43.08 57.08
N THR A 2 43.77 -41.76 57.20
CA THR A 2 42.53 -41.01 57.41
C THR A 2 42.00 -40.56 56.05
N VAL A 3 40.75 -40.90 55.74
CA VAL A 3 40.10 -40.55 54.47
C VAL A 3 39.28 -39.28 54.68
N SER A 4 39.61 -38.21 53.96
CA SER A 4 38.87 -36.95 53.95
C SER A 4 37.53 -37.07 53.21
N PRO A 5 36.46 -36.39 53.64
CA PRO A 5 35.24 -36.30 52.85
C PRO A 5 35.36 -35.22 51.76
N HIS A 6 34.92 -35.57 50.56
CA HIS A 6 34.81 -34.66 49.41
C HIS A 6 33.76 -33.58 49.66
N PHE A 7 34.15 -32.32 49.45
CA PHE A 7 33.26 -31.18 49.27
C PHE A 7 32.52 -31.32 47.93
N LEU A 8 31.19 -31.45 47.97
CA LEU A 8 30.35 -31.28 46.78
C LEU A 8 30.20 -29.78 46.51
N SER A 9 30.82 -29.33 45.42
CA SER A 9 30.63 -28.00 44.85
C SER A 9 29.25 -27.92 44.19
N GLU A 10 28.31 -27.19 44.80
CA GLU A 10 27.06 -26.81 44.15
C GLU A 10 27.36 -25.83 43.01
N THR A 11 27.38 -26.33 41.77
CA THR A 11 27.40 -25.48 40.59
C THR A 11 26.04 -24.81 40.46
N THR A 12 26.01 -23.52 40.78
CA THR A 12 24.90 -22.64 40.42
C THR A 12 24.70 -22.68 38.90
N PRO A 13 23.50 -22.99 38.38
CA PRO A 13 23.25 -22.95 36.94
C PRO A 13 23.44 -21.52 36.43
N PRO A 14 24.07 -21.31 35.27
CA PRO A 14 24.20 -19.98 34.69
C PRO A 14 22.80 -19.40 34.48
N ALA A 15 22.62 -18.14 34.91
CA ALA A 15 21.41 -17.38 34.70
C ALA A 15 20.99 -17.51 33.23
N ALA A 16 19.74 -17.93 33.00
CA ALA A 16 19.17 -18.02 31.67
C ALA A 16 19.36 -16.67 30.99
N ALA A 17 20.14 -16.65 29.90
CA ALA A 17 20.33 -15.46 29.09
C ALA A 17 18.93 -14.95 28.70
N THR A 18 18.54 -13.80 29.24
CA THR A 18 17.37 -13.07 28.77
C THR A 18 17.56 -12.92 27.27
N THR A 19 16.74 -13.62 26.50
CA THR A 19 16.73 -13.45 25.05
C THR A 19 16.24 -12.02 24.84
N GLU A 20 17.14 -11.06 24.67
CA GLU A 20 16.78 -9.67 24.42
C GLU A 20 15.79 -9.69 23.24
N ALA A 21 14.55 -9.29 23.51
CA ALA A 21 13.50 -9.35 22.53
C ALA A 21 13.88 -8.39 21.40
N LEU A 22 14.09 -8.92 20.19
CA LEU A 22 14.42 -8.11 19.02
C LEU A 22 13.24 -7.22 18.61
N GLY A 23 13.55 -6.04 18.08
CA GLY A 23 12.56 -5.15 17.48
C GLY A 23 12.05 -5.69 16.14
N THR A 24 10.90 -5.19 15.73
CA THR A 24 10.28 -5.46 14.43
C THR A 24 10.54 -4.32 13.46
N LEU A 25 10.92 -4.66 12.23
CA LEU A 25 10.97 -3.72 11.12
C LEU A 25 9.58 -3.61 10.47
N TYR A 26 8.96 -2.46 10.59
CA TYR A 26 7.68 -2.17 9.96
C TYR A 26 7.86 -1.37 8.67
N GLY A 27 7.25 -1.84 7.58
CA GLY A 27 7.00 -1.02 6.39
C GLY A 27 5.64 -0.34 6.53
N ILE A 28 5.64 0.97 6.76
CA ILE A 28 4.43 1.74 7.03
C ILE A 28 3.97 2.47 5.78
N SER A 29 2.95 1.91 5.13
CA SER A 29 2.29 2.54 4.00
C SER A 29 1.39 3.69 4.45
N LEU A 30 1.68 4.90 3.97
CA LEU A 30 0.97 6.12 4.35
C LEU A 30 -0.15 6.50 3.40
N GLY A 31 -0.30 5.77 2.28
CA GLY A 31 -1.10 6.24 1.16
C GLY A 31 -0.38 7.31 0.33
N PRO A 32 -0.97 7.74 -0.80
CA PRO A 32 -0.27 8.55 -1.80
C PRO A 32 -0.16 10.04 -1.45
N GLY A 33 -0.93 10.54 -0.48
CA GLY A 33 -0.93 11.96 -0.17
C GLY A 33 -1.94 12.40 0.88
N ASN A 34 -3.19 11.92 0.81
CA ASN A 34 -4.23 12.36 1.74
C ASN A 34 -4.01 11.71 3.11
N PRO A 35 -3.87 12.51 4.19
CA PRO A 35 -3.72 12.02 5.55
C PRO A 35 -4.78 11.00 6.01
N ASP A 36 -6.03 11.15 5.55
CA ASP A 36 -7.15 10.29 5.95
C ASP A 36 -7.05 8.87 5.39
N TRP A 37 -6.11 8.63 4.47
CA TRP A 37 -5.87 7.31 3.87
C TRP A 37 -4.80 6.50 4.61
N ILE A 38 -4.22 7.04 5.68
CA ILE A 38 -3.37 6.27 6.60
C ILE A 38 -4.25 5.25 7.32
N THR A 39 -3.91 3.97 7.22
CA THR A 39 -4.70 2.92 7.85
C THR A 39 -4.59 2.97 9.38
N ARG A 40 -5.63 2.51 10.09
CA ARG A 40 -5.57 2.40 11.57
C ARG A 40 -4.39 1.55 12.06
N GLY A 41 -3.98 0.56 11.28
CA GLY A 41 -2.81 -0.27 11.57
C GLY A 41 -1.52 0.55 11.55
N ALA A 42 -1.32 1.34 10.49
CA ALA A 42 -0.18 2.25 10.35
C ALA A 42 -0.19 3.30 11.48
N TRP A 43 -1.34 3.93 11.71
CA TRP A 43 -1.53 4.95 12.75
C TRP A 43 -1.09 4.44 14.12
N ARG A 44 -1.54 3.25 14.53
CA ARG A 44 -1.18 2.63 15.83
C ARG A 44 0.33 2.49 16.02
N ILE A 45 1.08 2.14 14.98
CA ILE A 45 2.54 2.02 15.07
C ILE A 45 3.19 3.40 15.14
N LEU A 46 2.72 4.35 14.32
CA LEU A 46 3.28 5.70 14.25
C LEU A 46 3.07 6.51 15.53
N THR A 47 1.96 6.28 16.24
CA THR A 47 1.70 6.88 17.56
C THR A 47 2.30 6.09 18.73
N GLY A 48 2.98 4.97 18.44
CA GLY A 48 3.63 4.14 19.44
C GLY A 48 5.06 4.58 19.78
N THR A 49 5.89 3.63 20.19
CA THR A 49 7.29 3.87 20.58
C THR A 49 8.29 3.57 19.45
N ALA A 50 7.82 3.15 18.28
CA ALA A 50 8.67 2.81 17.14
C ALA A 50 9.51 4.01 16.72
N ARG A 51 10.79 3.76 16.42
CA ARG A 51 11.66 4.79 15.85
C ARG A 51 11.32 4.96 14.38
N TRP A 52 11.08 6.19 13.94
CA TRP A 52 10.77 6.44 12.53
C TRP A 52 12.04 6.42 11.68
N ALA A 53 11.92 5.91 10.47
CA ALA A 53 12.93 6.04 9.43
C ALA A 53 12.24 6.45 8.12
N TYR A 54 12.75 7.46 7.42
CA TYR A 54 12.06 8.01 6.25
C TYR A 54 13.00 8.24 5.06
N PRO A 55 12.53 8.01 3.82
CA PRO A 55 13.37 8.12 2.64
C PRO A 55 13.61 9.59 2.26
N VAL A 56 14.85 9.92 1.93
CA VAL A 56 15.25 11.20 1.31
C VAL A 56 16.09 10.94 0.07
N ARG A 57 15.92 11.78 -0.96
CA ARG A 57 16.70 11.70 -2.22
C ARG A 57 18.13 12.21 -2.04
N LYS A 58 18.28 13.27 -1.24
CA LYS A 58 19.54 13.93 -0.90
C LYS A 58 19.53 14.15 0.60
N GLN A 59 20.69 14.09 1.24
CA GLN A 59 20.82 14.34 2.67
C GLN A 59 20.28 15.74 3.03
N GLY A 60 19.45 15.83 4.07
CA GLY A 60 18.75 17.07 4.43
C GLY A 60 17.69 17.55 3.42
N GLY A 61 17.31 16.70 2.45
CA GLY A 61 16.26 16.99 1.49
C GLY A 61 14.86 16.65 1.99
N GLU A 62 13.84 17.07 1.24
CA GLU A 62 12.46 16.76 1.57
C GLU A 62 12.12 15.27 1.40
N SER A 63 11.21 14.78 2.25
CA SER A 63 10.64 13.44 2.17
C SER A 63 9.12 13.53 1.98
N VAL A 64 8.62 12.97 0.89
CA VAL A 64 7.17 12.92 0.62
C VAL A 64 6.44 12.13 1.71
N ALA A 65 6.99 10.97 2.09
CA ALA A 65 6.42 10.14 3.15
C ALA A 65 6.34 10.90 4.49
N LEU A 66 7.41 11.60 4.87
CA LEU A 66 7.40 12.42 6.09
C LEU A 66 6.37 13.55 6.03
N THR A 67 6.27 14.23 4.88
CA THR A 67 5.27 15.29 4.66
C THR A 67 3.85 14.78 4.82
N ILE A 68 3.54 13.56 4.34
CA ILE A 68 2.21 12.94 4.52
C ILE A 68 1.92 12.69 6.00
N ALA A 69 2.87 12.10 6.73
CA ALA A 69 2.71 11.83 8.17
C ALA A 69 2.52 13.13 8.98
N ASN A 70 3.32 14.16 8.71
CA ASN A 70 3.20 15.46 9.38
C ASN A 70 1.88 16.16 9.06
N ARG A 71 1.39 16.09 7.81
CA ARG A 71 0.07 16.61 7.44
C ARG A 71 -1.08 15.89 8.13
N ALA A 72 -0.87 14.66 8.59
CA ALA A 72 -1.81 13.90 9.41
C ALA A 72 -1.81 14.31 10.88
N GLY A 73 -1.01 15.31 11.28
CA GLY A 73 -0.87 15.74 12.67
C GLY A 73 0.03 14.83 13.51
N LEU A 74 0.74 13.88 12.89
CA LEU A 74 1.73 13.08 13.59
C LEU A 74 3.01 13.89 13.78
N THR A 75 3.60 13.80 14.98
CA THR A 75 4.85 14.48 15.29
C THR A 75 6.02 13.55 14.98
N THR A 76 6.96 14.02 14.17
CA THR A 76 8.19 13.28 13.89
C THR A 76 9.00 13.11 15.18
N PRO A 77 9.36 11.87 15.59
CA PRO A 77 10.21 11.65 16.76
C PRO A 77 11.56 12.36 16.63
N ALA A 78 12.07 12.94 17.72
CA ALA A 78 13.34 13.67 17.72
C ALA A 78 14.54 12.81 17.29
N ASP A 79 14.43 11.50 17.43
CA ASP A 79 15.44 10.52 17.06
C ASP A 79 15.18 9.85 15.70
N ALA A 80 14.24 10.34 14.89
CA ALA A 80 13.96 9.77 13.57
C ALA A 80 15.21 9.73 12.67
N ILE A 81 15.28 8.74 11.78
CA ILE A 81 16.45 8.47 10.93
C ILE A 81 16.13 8.84 9.48
N GLU A 82 16.98 9.69 8.89
CA GLU A 82 16.99 9.91 7.44
C GLU A 82 17.65 8.74 6.71
N LEU A 83 16.92 8.13 5.78
CA LEU A 83 17.45 7.07 4.91
C LEU A 83 17.69 7.63 3.50
N HIS A 84 18.96 7.75 3.12
CA HIS A 84 19.32 8.28 1.82
C HIS A 84 19.24 7.21 0.71
N PHE A 85 18.35 7.43 -0.25
CA PHE A 85 18.22 6.58 -1.44
C PHE A 85 18.52 7.39 -2.71
N PRO A 86 19.67 7.14 -3.37
CA PRO A 86 20.04 7.89 -4.56
C PRO A 86 19.12 7.55 -5.74
N MET A 87 18.82 8.55 -6.56
CA MET A 87 18.20 8.31 -7.88
C MET A 87 19.28 7.83 -8.85
N SER A 88 19.44 6.51 -8.93
CA SER A 88 20.38 5.85 -9.82
C SER A 88 19.72 4.62 -10.46
N HIS A 89 20.16 4.28 -11.67
CA HIS A 89 19.87 3.00 -12.31
C HIS A 89 21.00 1.99 -12.13
N ASP A 90 22.14 2.40 -11.57
CA ASP A 90 23.28 1.52 -11.29
C ASP A 90 22.95 0.58 -10.12
N PRO A 91 22.86 -0.74 -10.36
CA PRO A 91 22.54 -1.72 -9.32
C PRO A 91 23.53 -1.72 -8.15
N LEU A 92 24.81 -1.43 -8.40
CA LEU A 92 25.83 -1.38 -7.34
C LEU A 92 25.63 -0.18 -6.42
N VAL A 93 25.28 0.98 -7.00
CA VAL A 93 24.96 2.20 -6.23
C VAL A 93 23.73 1.95 -5.35
N LEU A 94 22.68 1.35 -5.90
CA LEU A 94 21.45 1.05 -5.18
C LEU A 94 21.69 0.02 -4.06
N THR A 95 22.40 -1.07 -4.34
CA THR A 95 22.72 -2.12 -3.37
C THR A 95 23.50 -1.57 -2.18
N ARG A 96 24.51 -0.72 -2.44
CA ARG A 96 25.27 -0.04 -1.37
C ARG A 96 24.39 0.91 -0.55
N ALA A 97 23.44 1.60 -1.18
CA ALA A 97 22.52 2.47 -0.46
C ALA A 97 21.60 1.67 0.49
N TRP A 98 21.07 0.53 0.03
CA TRP A 98 20.23 -0.34 0.86
C TRP A 98 21.02 -0.95 2.03
N ALA A 99 22.27 -1.38 1.79
CA ALA A 99 23.17 -1.86 2.84
C ALA A 99 23.39 -0.82 3.93
N ARG A 100 23.72 0.42 3.55
CA ARG A 100 23.92 1.54 4.49
C ARG A 100 22.64 1.90 5.25
N ALA A 101 21.50 1.88 4.58
CA ALA A 101 20.21 2.11 5.23
C ALA A 101 19.89 1.01 6.25
N ALA A 102 20.21 -0.25 5.96
CA ALA A 102 20.09 -1.35 6.91
C ALA A 102 21.01 -1.16 8.11
N GLU A 103 22.28 -0.80 7.89
CA GLU A 103 23.25 -0.50 8.96
C GLU A 103 22.78 0.62 9.89
N ALA A 104 22.09 1.64 9.36
CA ALA A 104 21.57 2.75 10.16
C ALA A 104 20.45 2.34 11.13
N ILE A 105 19.60 1.36 10.76
CA ILE A 105 18.43 0.97 11.55
C ILE A 105 18.66 -0.28 12.41
N LEU A 106 19.61 -1.14 12.03
CA LEU A 106 19.93 -2.39 12.72
C LEU A 106 20.23 -2.21 14.23
N PRO A 107 21.01 -1.21 14.68
CA PRO A 107 21.26 -1.02 16.10
C PRO A 107 19.97 -0.82 16.92
N THR A 108 18.97 -0.13 16.35
CA THR A 108 17.67 0.09 17.03
C THR A 108 16.91 -1.23 17.15
N LEU A 109 16.87 -2.02 16.07
CA LEU A 109 16.20 -3.31 16.02
C LEU A 109 16.86 -4.34 16.94
N LEU A 110 18.20 -4.38 16.97
CA LEU A 110 18.96 -5.29 17.84
C LEU A 110 18.81 -4.93 19.31
N ALA A 111 18.62 -3.66 19.64
CA ALA A 111 18.31 -3.19 21.00
C ALA A 111 16.83 -3.42 21.41
N GLY A 112 16.06 -4.13 20.59
CA GLY A 112 14.68 -4.50 20.92
C GLY A 112 13.60 -3.47 20.63
N ARG A 113 13.96 -2.37 19.96
CA ARG A 113 13.01 -1.32 19.60
C ARG A 113 12.59 -1.44 18.15
N ASP A 114 11.28 -1.31 17.91
CA ASP A 114 10.71 -1.33 16.57
C ASP A 114 11.19 -0.14 15.72
N VAL A 115 11.34 -0.38 14.42
CA VAL A 115 11.62 0.67 13.43
C VAL A 115 10.47 0.75 12.44
N ALA A 116 9.87 1.93 12.32
CA ALA A 116 8.81 2.25 11.37
C ALA A 116 9.39 2.97 10.16
N VAL A 117 9.57 2.25 9.05
CA VAL A 117 10.00 2.83 7.77
C VAL A 117 8.79 3.41 7.06
N LEU A 118 8.76 4.73 6.90
CA LEU A 118 7.69 5.45 6.21
C LEU A 118 7.75 5.23 4.70
N VAL A 119 6.60 4.96 4.08
CA VAL A 119 6.47 4.74 2.64
C VAL A 119 5.28 5.50 2.09
N GLU A 120 5.50 6.33 1.08
CA GLU A 120 4.40 6.91 0.29
C GLU A 120 3.74 5.85 -0.59
N GLY A 121 2.41 5.88 -0.66
CA GLY A 121 1.62 4.84 -1.33
C GLY A 121 1.56 3.56 -0.51
N ASP A 122 2.00 2.45 -1.10
CA ASP A 122 1.96 1.11 -0.53
C ASP A 122 3.34 0.44 -0.55
N ALA A 123 3.78 -0.08 0.60
CA ALA A 123 5.09 -0.68 0.82
C ALA A 123 5.30 -2.03 0.09
N SER A 124 4.25 -2.62 -0.48
CA SER A 124 4.36 -3.82 -1.33
C SER A 124 4.40 -3.49 -2.82
N THR A 125 4.12 -2.23 -3.20
CA THR A 125 3.90 -1.85 -4.60
C THR A 125 4.95 -0.82 -5.06
N TYR A 126 5.96 -1.27 -5.83
CA TYR A 126 7.03 -0.42 -6.39
C TYR A 126 7.81 0.44 -5.37
N ALA A 127 7.86 -0.01 -4.11
CA ALA A 127 8.50 0.70 -3.00
C ALA A 127 9.94 0.23 -2.73
N THR A 128 10.80 1.16 -2.31
CA THR A 128 12.19 0.85 -1.92
C THR A 128 12.28 -0.02 -0.66
N PHE A 129 11.22 -0.05 0.16
CA PHE A 129 11.16 -0.78 1.42
C PHE A 129 11.56 -2.26 1.29
N GLN A 130 11.15 -2.94 0.22
CA GLN A 130 11.44 -4.37 0.07
C GLN A 130 12.94 -4.67 -0.05
N TYR A 131 13.70 -3.78 -0.70
CA TYR A 131 15.15 -3.93 -0.82
C TYR A 131 15.86 -3.66 0.51
N LEU A 132 15.38 -2.68 1.29
CA LEU A 132 15.86 -2.43 2.65
C LEU A 132 15.56 -3.64 3.56
N ALA A 133 14.34 -4.18 3.51
CA ALA A 133 13.95 -5.37 4.26
C ALA A 133 14.82 -6.58 3.93
N ALA A 134 15.16 -6.78 2.65
CA ALA A 134 16.10 -7.81 2.22
C ALA A 134 17.50 -7.60 2.80
N ALA A 135 18.03 -6.37 2.72
CA ALA A 135 19.35 -6.02 3.26
C ALA A 135 19.45 -6.18 4.79
N VAL A 136 18.35 -5.93 5.51
CA VAL A 136 18.24 -6.19 6.96
C VAL A 136 18.22 -7.69 7.24
N ARG A 137 17.40 -8.48 6.54
CA ARG A 137 17.31 -9.93 6.73
C ARG A 137 18.62 -10.64 6.42
N GLU A 138 19.37 -10.17 5.43
CA GLU A 138 20.71 -10.68 5.10
C GLU A 138 21.68 -10.54 6.28
N ARG A 139 21.61 -9.43 7.02
CA ARG A 139 22.51 -9.12 8.15
C ARG A 139 22.03 -9.67 9.49
N ALA A 140 20.71 -9.71 9.69
CA ALA A 140 20.08 -10.16 10.92
C ALA A 140 18.82 -10.99 10.62
N PRO A 141 18.96 -12.28 10.26
CA PRO A 141 17.84 -13.13 9.80
C PRO A 141 16.70 -13.31 10.82
N ARG A 142 16.97 -13.06 12.11
CA ARG A 142 15.99 -13.16 13.20
C ARG A 142 15.09 -11.92 13.32
N ILE A 143 15.41 -10.81 12.65
CA ILE A 143 14.55 -9.62 12.65
C ILE A 143 13.26 -9.92 11.90
N ARG A 144 12.14 -9.74 12.61
CA ARG A 144 10.81 -9.79 11.99
C ARG A 144 10.62 -8.56 11.11
N VAL A 145 10.01 -8.78 9.94
CA VAL A 145 9.62 -7.70 9.04
C VAL A 145 8.13 -7.80 8.74
N ASP A 146 7.39 -6.75 9.06
CA ASP A 146 5.95 -6.66 8.85
C ASP A 146 5.64 -5.50 7.89
N THR A 147 4.98 -5.80 6.77
CA THR A 147 4.53 -4.79 5.79
C THR A 147 3.06 -4.48 6.04
N LEU A 148 2.76 -3.23 6.42
CA LEU A 148 1.39 -2.77 6.57
C LEU A 148 0.90 -2.21 5.24
N PRO A 149 -0.22 -2.68 4.68
CA PRO A 149 -0.70 -2.22 3.39
C PRO A 149 -1.25 -0.79 3.46
N GLY A 150 -1.26 -0.10 2.33
CA GLY A 150 -1.82 1.24 2.20
C GLY A 150 -2.59 1.46 0.90
N VAL A 151 -3.20 2.65 0.80
CA VAL A 151 -3.88 3.06 -0.43
C VAL A 151 -2.84 3.29 -1.52
N ASN A 152 -3.04 2.71 -2.69
CA ASN A 152 -2.17 2.95 -3.84
C ASN A 152 -2.52 4.28 -4.53
N SER A 153 -1.52 4.93 -5.14
CA SER A 153 -1.73 6.18 -5.88
C SER A 153 -2.71 6.02 -7.04
N PHE A 154 -2.64 4.90 -7.76
CA PHE A 154 -3.53 4.63 -8.89
C PHE A 154 -4.96 4.29 -8.47
N THR A 155 -5.16 3.63 -7.31
CA THR A 155 -6.52 3.41 -6.77
C THR A 155 -7.14 4.72 -6.29
N ALA A 156 -6.33 5.57 -5.65
CA ALA A 156 -6.78 6.90 -5.23
C ALA A 156 -7.10 7.79 -6.43
N ALA A 157 -6.26 7.77 -7.48
CA ALA A 157 -6.49 8.52 -8.71
C ALA A 157 -7.81 8.11 -9.38
N ALA A 158 -8.06 6.81 -9.51
CA ALA A 158 -9.29 6.30 -10.08
C ALA A 158 -10.54 6.70 -9.26
N ALA A 159 -10.45 6.63 -7.94
CA ALA A 159 -11.52 7.05 -7.04
C ALA A 159 -11.80 8.56 -7.13
N ALA A 160 -10.76 9.40 -7.08
CA ALA A 160 -10.87 10.85 -7.24
C ALA A 160 -11.44 11.23 -8.62
N ALA A 161 -11.14 10.41 -9.63
CA ALA A 161 -11.65 10.53 -10.98
C ALA A 161 -13.06 9.92 -11.20
N ALA A 162 -13.65 9.27 -10.21
CA ALA A 162 -14.90 8.52 -10.38
C ALA A 162 -14.88 7.56 -11.58
N ILE A 163 -13.74 6.90 -11.82
CA ILE A 163 -13.61 5.85 -12.84
C ILE A 163 -13.29 4.50 -12.18
N PRO A 164 -13.90 3.39 -12.64
CA PRO A 164 -13.46 2.07 -12.21
C PRO A 164 -12.10 1.76 -12.83
N LEU A 165 -11.23 1.10 -12.06
CA LEU A 165 -10.02 0.49 -12.62
C LEU A 165 -10.34 -0.79 -13.40
N ALA A 166 -11.36 -1.54 -12.97
CA ALA A 166 -11.91 -2.67 -13.70
C ALA A 166 -13.38 -2.86 -13.35
N ALA A 167 -14.14 -3.37 -14.30
CA ALA A 167 -15.49 -3.90 -14.12
C ALA A 167 -15.58 -5.32 -14.70
N GLN A 168 -16.33 -6.21 -14.06
CA GLN A 168 -16.58 -7.57 -14.55
C GLN A 168 -15.29 -8.36 -14.83
N GLU A 169 -14.99 -8.61 -16.11
CA GLU A 169 -13.92 -9.47 -16.62
C GLU A 169 -12.73 -8.64 -17.15
N GLU A 170 -12.75 -7.32 -16.95
CA GLU A 170 -11.67 -6.42 -17.33
C GLU A 170 -10.39 -6.72 -16.55
N ARG A 171 -9.27 -6.70 -17.26
CA ARG A 171 -7.93 -6.93 -16.75
C ARG A 171 -7.22 -5.59 -16.56
N ILE A 172 -6.40 -5.54 -15.51
CA ILE A 172 -5.58 -4.39 -15.16
C ILE A 172 -4.10 -4.78 -15.23
N ALA A 173 -3.28 -3.92 -15.82
CA ALA A 173 -1.83 -3.96 -15.68
C ALA A 173 -1.33 -2.68 -15.00
N VAL A 174 -0.45 -2.83 -14.00
CA VAL A 174 0.28 -1.72 -13.36
C VAL A 174 1.74 -1.87 -13.74
N LEU A 175 2.31 -0.86 -14.40
CA LEU A 175 3.68 -0.89 -14.91
C LEU A 175 4.37 0.44 -14.63
N PRO A 176 5.67 0.47 -14.35
CA PRO A 176 6.43 1.71 -14.35
C PRO A 176 6.74 2.09 -15.80
N ALA A 177 6.55 3.37 -16.14
CA ALA A 177 6.67 3.88 -17.50
C ALA A 177 8.13 3.91 -18.01
N ASN A 178 9.10 3.78 -17.13
CA ASN A 178 10.53 3.79 -17.49
C ASN A 178 10.97 2.57 -18.32
N TYR A 179 10.10 1.56 -18.50
CA TYR A 179 10.32 0.48 -19.47
C TYR A 179 10.07 0.89 -20.94
N GLY A 180 9.55 2.10 -21.19
CA GLY A 180 9.40 2.67 -22.52
C GLY A 180 8.16 2.21 -23.29
N LEU A 181 7.97 2.77 -24.49
CA LEU A 181 6.79 2.53 -25.33
C LEU A 181 6.68 1.11 -25.88
N SER A 182 7.80 0.43 -26.13
CA SER A 182 7.80 -0.93 -26.67
C SER A 182 7.09 -1.93 -25.75
N LEU A 183 7.28 -1.80 -24.43
CA LEU A 183 6.54 -2.60 -23.45
C LEU A 183 5.05 -2.25 -23.50
N ILE A 184 4.71 -0.96 -23.56
CA ILE A 184 3.31 -0.49 -23.63
C ILE A 184 2.61 -1.06 -24.86
N GLU A 185 3.24 -1.03 -26.02
CA GLU A 185 2.72 -1.62 -27.26
C GLU A 185 2.50 -3.13 -27.15
N THR A 186 3.41 -3.83 -26.47
CA THR A 186 3.31 -5.27 -26.26
C THR A 186 2.15 -5.64 -25.34
N VAL A 187 1.94 -4.88 -24.26
CA VAL A 187 0.95 -5.24 -23.24
C VAL A 187 -0.44 -4.69 -23.53
N LEU A 188 -0.56 -3.51 -24.15
CA LEU A 188 -1.82 -2.79 -24.29
C LEU A 188 -2.96 -3.66 -24.89
N PRO A 189 -2.74 -4.47 -25.94
CA PRO A 189 -3.79 -5.31 -26.52
C PRO A 189 -4.39 -6.35 -25.55
N HIS A 190 -3.74 -6.61 -24.42
CA HIS A 190 -4.12 -7.65 -23.45
C HIS A 190 -4.77 -7.10 -22.17
N PHE A 191 -4.93 -5.78 -22.05
CA PHE A 191 -5.49 -5.18 -20.83
C PHE A 191 -6.44 -4.03 -21.17
N GLU A 192 -7.61 -4.06 -20.54
CA GLU A 192 -8.63 -3.00 -20.62
C GLU A 192 -8.21 -1.76 -19.83
N THR A 193 -7.38 -1.94 -18.79
CA THR A 193 -6.79 -0.82 -18.05
C THR A 193 -5.30 -0.98 -17.90
N LEU A 194 -4.58 0.03 -18.38
CA LEU A 194 -3.14 0.15 -18.21
C LEU A 194 -2.84 1.33 -17.29
N ILE A 195 -2.13 1.06 -16.21
CA ILE A 195 -1.71 2.04 -15.22
C ILE A 195 -0.20 2.20 -15.35
N LEU A 196 0.24 3.38 -15.75
CA LEU A 196 1.63 3.74 -15.95
C LEU A 196 2.10 4.62 -14.80
N LEU A 197 3.02 4.12 -13.98
CA LEU A 197 3.61 4.86 -12.87
C LEU A 197 4.85 5.63 -13.33
N LYS A 198 5.14 6.77 -12.69
CA LYS A 198 6.37 7.56 -12.91
C LYS A 198 6.50 7.97 -14.39
N VAL A 199 5.43 8.51 -14.98
CA VAL A 199 5.35 8.83 -16.42
C VAL A 199 6.23 9.99 -16.86
N LYS A 200 6.74 10.80 -15.91
CA LYS A 200 7.56 11.98 -16.18
C LYS A 200 8.65 11.78 -17.26
N PRO A 201 9.50 10.72 -17.22
CA PRO A 201 10.58 10.58 -18.20
C PRO A 201 10.09 10.25 -19.62
N LEU A 202 8.88 9.70 -19.76
CA LEU A 202 8.29 9.29 -21.03
C LEU A 202 7.26 10.29 -21.55
N TRP A 203 6.97 11.35 -20.79
CA TRP A 203 5.74 12.11 -20.94
C TRP A 203 5.51 12.71 -22.34
N PRO A 204 6.43 13.47 -22.95
CA PRO A 204 6.19 14.05 -24.27
C PRO A 204 5.96 12.97 -25.33
N THR A 205 6.78 11.90 -25.30
CA THR A 205 6.66 10.78 -26.24
C THR A 205 5.37 9.99 -26.02
N LEU A 206 4.92 9.84 -24.77
CA LEU A 206 3.68 9.15 -24.43
C LEU A 206 2.45 9.92 -24.92
N VAL A 207 2.43 11.25 -24.77
CA VAL A 207 1.33 12.09 -25.28
C VAL A 207 1.24 12.01 -26.80
N ALA A 208 2.37 12.14 -27.50
CA ALA A 208 2.41 12.00 -28.96
C ALA A 208 1.90 10.62 -29.40
N TRP A 209 2.39 9.55 -28.75
CA TRP A 209 2.00 8.17 -29.04
C TRP A 209 0.49 7.92 -28.82
N LEU A 210 -0.08 8.46 -27.74
CA LEU A 210 -1.52 8.40 -27.47
C LEU A 210 -2.32 9.16 -28.53
N SER A 211 -1.84 10.34 -28.95
CA SER A 211 -2.47 11.18 -29.96
C SER A 211 -2.55 10.47 -31.31
N GLU A 212 -1.44 9.90 -31.79
CA GLU A 212 -1.36 9.15 -33.06
C GLU A 212 -2.35 7.98 -33.11
N ARG A 213 -2.68 7.40 -31.95
CA ARG A 213 -3.55 6.23 -31.81
C ARG A 213 -4.98 6.59 -31.42
N SER A 214 -5.32 7.88 -31.35
CA SER A 214 -6.63 8.37 -30.90
C SER A 214 -7.02 7.85 -29.50
N LEU A 215 -6.02 7.70 -28.62
CA LEU A 215 -6.19 7.17 -27.26
C LEU A 215 -6.23 8.25 -26.17
N LEU A 216 -5.99 9.52 -26.51
CA LEU A 216 -6.01 10.62 -25.54
C LEU A 216 -7.34 10.71 -24.79
N ALA A 217 -8.47 10.60 -25.49
CA ALA A 217 -9.82 10.57 -24.93
C ALA A 217 -10.03 9.50 -23.83
N HIS A 218 -9.19 8.47 -23.82
CA HIS A 218 -9.25 7.35 -22.90
C HIS A 218 -8.19 7.40 -21.79
N ALA A 219 -7.36 8.44 -21.78
CA ALA A 219 -6.26 8.62 -20.86
C ALA A 219 -6.61 9.64 -19.76
N LEU A 220 -6.07 9.37 -18.57
CA LEU A 220 -6.15 10.22 -17.40
C LEU A 220 -4.76 10.39 -16.81
N LEU A 221 -4.28 11.63 -16.72
CA LEU A 221 -3.09 11.99 -15.95
C LEU A 221 -3.52 12.35 -14.53
N ALA A 222 -2.81 11.80 -13.55
CA ALA A 222 -2.97 12.12 -12.15
C ALA A 222 -1.60 12.47 -11.56
N GLU A 223 -1.49 13.66 -10.96
CA GLU A 223 -0.27 14.13 -10.30
C GLU A 223 -0.56 14.42 -8.82
N ARG A 224 0.33 13.91 -7.95
CA ARG A 224 0.35 14.24 -6.51
C ARG A 224 -1.00 14.02 -5.82
N ILE A 225 -1.67 12.90 -6.12
CA ILE A 225 -2.99 12.57 -5.60
C ILE A 225 -3.03 12.58 -4.07
N GLY A 226 -3.96 13.34 -3.49
CA GLY A 226 -4.13 13.59 -2.06
C GLY A 226 -3.21 14.66 -1.47
N MET A 227 -2.33 15.26 -2.28
CA MET A 227 -1.51 16.41 -1.87
C MET A 227 -2.25 17.73 -2.16
N PRO A 228 -1.86 18.86 -1.54
CA PRO A 228 -2.54 20.14 -1.74
C PRO A 228 -2.50 20.65 -3.19
N ASP A 229 -1.49 20.24 -3.94
CA ASP A 229 -1.26 20.58 -5.35
C ASP A 229 -1.62 19.41 -6.30
N GLU A 230 -2.64 18.62 -5.94
CA GLU A 230 -3.21 17.57 -6.78
C GLU A 230 -3.68 18.11 -8.13
N ARG A 231 -3.39 17.36 -9.20
CA ARG A 231 -3.92 17.63 -10.55
C ARG A 231 -4.44 16.35 -11.18
N ILE A 232 -5.66 16.40 -11.73
CA ILE A 232 -6.25 15.33 -12.54
C ILE A 232 -6.71 15.92 -13.87
N LEU A 233 -6.20 15.38 -14.98
CA LEU A 233 -6.51 15.84 -16.34
C LEU A 233 -6.82 14.65 -17.24
N ARG A 234 -7.60 14.86 -18.29
CA ARG A 234 -8.08 13.80 -19.19
C ARG A 234 -8.20 14.28 -20.61
N GLY A 235 -8.21 13.33 -21.54
CA GLY A 235 -8.58 13.63 -22.92
C GLY A 235 -7.59 14.57 -23.59
N GLU A 236 -8.13 15.43 -24.44
CA GLU A 236 -7.36 16.39 -25.22
C GLU A 236 -6.59 17.41 -24.36
N ALA A 237 -7.02 17.67 -23.11
CA ALA A 237 -6.29 18.55 -22.20
C ALA A 237 -4.87 18.01 -21.85
N LEU A 238 -4.59 16.75 -22.12
CA LEU A 238 -3.25 16.18 -21.99
C LEU A 238 -2.30 16.69 -23.09
N HIS A 239 -2.82 17.03 -24.26
CA HIS A 239 -2.04 17.56 -25.37
C HIS A 239 -1.40 18.91 -25.02
N ASP A 240 -2.15 19.78 -24.35
CA ASP A 240 -1.68 21.09 -23.86
C ASP A 240 -0.54 20.98 -22.84
N LEU A 241 -0.33 19.79 -22.27
CA LEU A 241 0.74 19.50 -21.33
C LEU A 241 1.90 18.72 -21.93
N ALA A 242 1.94 18.44 -23.24
CA ALA A 242 3.00 17.61 -23.84
C ALA A 242 4.42 18.07 -23.46
N ASP A 243 4.64 19.38 -23.41
CA ASP A 243 5.94 20.00 -23.07
C ASP A 243 6.09 20.34 -21.57
N ALA A 244 5.07 20.06 -20.75
CA ALA A 244 5.09 20.36 -19.33
C ALA A 244 6.02 19.41 -18.56
N THR A 245 6.76 19.96 -17.60
CA THR A 245 7.52 19.14 -16.66
C THR A 245 6.61 18.61 -15.55
N LEU A 246 6.34 17.31 -15.60
CA LEU A 246 5.53 16.65 -14.57
C LEU A 246 6.27 16.43 -13.24
N SER A 247 5.49 16.19 -12.19
CA SER A 247 5.96 15.67 -10.91
C SER A 247 6.50 14.24 -11.04
N TYR A 248 7.37 13.84 -10.11
CA TYR A 248 7.75 12.42 -9.95
C TYR A 248 6.53 11.55 -9.57
N LEU A 249 5.58 12.13 -8.84
CA LEU A 249 4.34 11.48 -8.39
C LEU A 249 3.23 11.54 -9.46
N ALA A 250 3.62 11.59 -10.73
CA ALA A 250 2.71 11.54 -11.86
C ALA A 250 2.51 10.10 -12.33
N LEU A 251 1.25 9.73 -12.55
CA LEU A 251 0.84 8.47 -13.16
C LEU A 251 -0.20 8.72 -14.26
N LEU A 252 -0.30 7.78 -15.20
CA LEU A 252 -1.34 7.78 -16.23
C LEU A 252 -2.18 6.51 -16.12
N ILE A 253 -3.51 6.67 -16.18
CA ILE A 253 -4.46 5.57 -16.31
C ILE A 253 -5.01 5.64 -17.73
N LEU A 254 -4.83 4.57 -18.50
CA LEU A 254 -5.37 4.42 -19.85
C LEU A 254 -6.45 3.34 -19.84
N ARG A 255 -7.67 3.71 -20.21
CA ARG A 255 -8.81 2.80 -20.38
C ARG A 255 -8.88 2.35 -21.83
N ASN A 256 -8.22 1.24 -22.16
CA ASN A 256 -8.08 0.79 -23.54
C ASN A 256 -9.40 0.27 -24.13
N PRO A 257 -10.02 0.95 -25.11
CA PRO A 257 -11.22 0.46 -25.77
C PRO A 257 -10.94 -0.71 -26.74
N ASN A 258 -9.67 -0.93 -27.09
CA ASN A 258 -9.22 -1.86 -28.13
C ASN A 258 -8.59 -3.13 -27.54
N ALA A 259 -8.87 -3.45 -26.27
CA ALA A 259 -8.34 -4.66 -25.65
C ALA A 259 -8.96 -5.91 -26.30
N THR A 260 -8.12 -6.90 -26.60
CA THR A 260 -8.56 -8.17 -27.20
C THR A 260 -9.42 -8.92 -26.19
N PRO A 261 -10.68 -9.28 -26.52
CA PRO A 261 -11.53 -10.04 -25.61
C PRO A 261 -10.87 -11.35 -25.17
N VAL A 262 -11.03 -11.70 -23.88
CA VAL A 262 -10.65 -13.02 -23.40
C VAL A 262 -11.69 -14.04 -23.88
N GLY A 263 -11.24 -15.25 -24.24
CA GLY A 263 -12.11 -16.34 -24.68
C GLY A 263 -13.14 -16.79 -23.64
N GLU A 264 -13.86 -17.87 -23.93
CA GLU A 264 -15.00 -18.31 -23.12
C GLU A 264 -14.67 -18.52 -21.64
N ARG A 265 -15.58 -18.03 -20.79
CA ARG A 265 -15.48 -18.12 -19.33
C ARG A 265 -15.72 -19.54 -18.83
N ILE A 266 -14.77 -20.06 -18.04
CA ILE A 266 -15.01 -21.26 -17.22
C ILE A 266 -15.90 -20.87 -16.04
N ARG A 267 -17.21 -21.09 -16.16
CA ARG A 267 -18.15 -20.90 -15.06
C ARG A 267 -17.98 -22.04 -14.06
N GLY A 268 -17.34 -21.75 -12.92
CA GLY A 268 -17.34 -22.62 -11.75
C GLY A 268 -18.71 -22.67 -11.08
N CYS A 269 -19.70 -23.28 -11.73
CA CYS A 269 -20.91 -23.70 -11.04
C CYS A 269 -20.55 -24.93 -10.19
N ARG A 270 -20.67 -24.81 -8.86
CA ARG A 270 -20.86 -25.97 -7.98
C ARG A 270 -21.85 -26.90 -8.68
N LYS A 271 -21.44 -28.14 -8.98
CA LYS A 271 -22.41 -29.20 -9.29
C LYS A 271 -23.41 -29.18 -8.14
N LYS A 272 -24.69 -28.90 -8.43
CA LYS A 272 -25.78 -29.23 -7.50
C LYS A 272 -25.73 -30.75 -7.36
N THR A 273 -25.08 -31.25 -6.32
CA THR A 273 -25.31 -32.63 -5.89
C THR A 273 -26.79 -32.69 -5.55
N ALA A 274 -27.53 -33.55 -6.25
CA ALA A 274 -28.94 -33.77 -6.02
C ALA A 274 -29.17 -33.99 -4.52
N ALA A 275 -30.08 -33.21 -3.94
CA ALA A 275 -30.45 -33.34 -2.55
C ALA A 275 -30.95 -34.77 -2.29
N SER A 276 -30.28 -35.47 -1.38
CA SER A 276 -30.82 -36.67 -0.75
C SER A 276 -32.17 -36.33 -0.08
N PRO A 277 -33.22 -37.17 -0.21
CA PRO A 277 -34.53 -36.84 0.33
C PRO A 277 -34.45 -36.74 1.85
N ARG A 278 -34.68 -35.53 2.38
CA ARG A 278 -34.91 -35.35 3.82
C ARG A 278 -36.30 -35.92 4.12
N THR A 279 -36.33 -36.98 4.93
CA THR A 279 -37.53 -37.49 5.58
C THR A 279 -38.21 -36.36 6.34
N SER A 280 -39.45 -36.05 5.99
CA SER A 280 -40.29 -35.08 6.69
C SER A 280 -40.62 -35.64 8.08
N VAL A 281 -40.12 -35.01 9.13
CA VAL A 281 -40.67 -35.18 10.48
C VAL A 281 -41.82 -34.20 10.63
N THR A 282 -43.03 -34.73 10.71
CA THR A 282 -44.26 -34.01 11.00
C THR A 282 -44.29 -33.66 12.48
N VAL A 283 -44.43 -32.36 12.81
CA VAL A 283 -44.74 -31.89 14.17
C VAL A 283 -46.23 -31.49 14.18
N PRO A 284 -47.04 -31.93 15.16
CA PRO A 284 -48.46 -31.63 15.18
C PRO A 284 -48.73 -30.17 15.55
N ALA A 285 -49.80 -29.62 14.98
CA ALA A 285 -50.28 -28.26 15.19
C ALA A 285 -50.84 -28.09 16.61
N SER A 286 -50.40 -27.03 17.30
CA SER A 286 -51.05 -26.51 18.51
C SER A 286 -51.85 -25.26 18.14
N GLU A 287 -53.15 -25.32 18.39
CA GLU A 287 -54.10 -24.21 18.27
C GLU A 287 -53.77 -23.11 19.29
N ALA A 288 -53.84 -21.84 18.85
CA ALA A 288 -54.10 -20.70 19.73
C ALA A 288 -54.83 -19.60 18.93
N LYS A 289 -56.02 -19.26 19.38
CA LYS A 289 -56.88 -18.15 18.89
C LYS A 289 -56.49 -16.81 19.55
N PRO A 290 -56.97 -15.66 19.02
CA PRO A 290 -56.28 -14.37 19.04
C PRO A 290 -56.77 -13.44 20.17
N HIS A 291 -55.96 -12.46 20.57
CA HIS A 291 -56.45 -11.21 21.17
C HIS A 291 -55.60 -9.99 20.81
N GLU A 292 -56.26 -9.10 20.07
CA GLU A 292 -56.37 -7.64 20.18
C GLU A 292 -55.13 -6.73 20.17
N SER A 293 -55.19 -5.83 19.18
CA SER A 293 -54.41 -4.63 18.94
C SER A 293 -54.70 -3.52 19.95
N HIS A 294 -53.65 -2.86 20.44
CA HIS A 294 -53.75 -1.49 20.96
C HIS A 294 -52.82 -0.53 20.22
N ALA A 295 -53.30 0.70 20.12
CA ALA A 295 -53.05 1.67 19.07
C ALA A 295 -51.81 2.53 19.25
N ALA A 296 -51.47 3.20 18.16
CA ALA A 296 -50.42 4.19 17.98
C ALA A 296 -50.53 5.40 18.93
N VAL A 297 -49.38 5.96 19.29
CA VAL A 297 -49.25 7.35 19.77
C VAL A 297 -48.21 8.06 18.89
N ALA A 298 -48.66 9.12 18.23
CA ALA A 298 -47.90 9.97 17.33
C ALA A 298 -47.16 11.08 18.11
N SER A 299 -45.92 11.37 17.72
CA SER A 299 -45.12 12.50 18.20
C SER A 299 -45.55 13.82 17.55
N PRO A 300 -45.68 14.94 18.29
CA PRO A 300 -45.94 16.24 17.69
C PRO A 300 -44.64 16.92 17.21
N ARG A 301 -44.69 17.46 15.98
CA ARG A 301 -43.69 18.36 15.39
C ARG A 301 -43.80 19.75 16.02
N ASN A 302 -42.66 20.34 16.34
CA ASN A 302 -42.53 21.69 16.87
C ASN A 302 -42.47 22.72 15.72
N PRO A 303 -43.29 23.78 15.69
CA PRO A 303 -43.11 24.91 14.79
C PRO A 303 -42.30 26.01 15.48
N GLY A 304 -41.25 26.49 14.83
CA GLY A 304 -40.58 27.74 15.25
C GLY A 304 -41.43 28.97 14.94
N PRO A 305 -41.05 30.14 15.48
CA PRO A 305 -41.33 31.37 14.75
C PRO A 305 -40.15 32.37 14.71
N GLN A 306 -40.01 32.95 13.51
CA GLN A 306 -39.56 34.31 13.12
C GLN A 306 -38.16 34.80 13.54
#